data_AF-A0A258UKW3-F1
#
_entry.id   AF-A0A258UKW3-F1
#
_cell.length_a   1.000
_cell.length_b   1.000
_cell.length_c   1.000
_cell.angle_alpha   90.00
_cell.angle_beta   90.00
_cell.angle_gamma   90.00
#
_symmetry.space_group_name_H-M   'P 1'
#
loop_
_entity.id
_entity.type
_entity.pdbx_description
1 polymer ?
#
loop_
_entity_poly.entity_id
_entity_poly.type
_entity_poly.pdbx_seq_one_letter_code
_entity_poly.pdbx_strand_id
1 'polypeptide(L)'
;MKTKLSLAVASAVLAAASSANAGIMIPAGDWTLDIGGVVNAYYTHTSFSGDDAAAGEYANGDSVNNITTGLLPNYLSVSGKTRQND
;
A
#
# COMPACT_ATOMS: atom_id res chain seq x y z
N MET A 1 32.57 25.98 29.99
CA MET A 1 31.10 25.99 29.79
C MET A 1 30.70 25.95 28.31
N LYS A 2 31.25 26.81 27.44
CA LYS A 2 30.96 26.84 25.99
C LYS A 2 31.20 25.51 25.25
N THR A 3 32.26 24.77 25.58
CA THR A 3 32.61 23.49 24.95
C THR A 3 31.64 22.36 25.28
N LYS A 4 31.14 22.30 26.52
CA LYS A 4 30.13 21.29 26.91
C LYS A 4 28.79 21.53 26.22
N LEU A 5 28.41 22.80 26.06
CA LEU A 5 27.20 23.19 25.34
C LEU A 5 27.31 22.84 23.85
N SER A 6 28.45 23.15 23.22
CA SER A 6 28.69 22.78 21.82
C SER A 6 28.69 21.27 21.59
N LEU A 7 29.21 20.49 22.54
CA LEU A 7 29.25 19.04 22.44
C LEU A 7 27.85 18.43 22.62
N ALA A 8 27.03 18.98 23.53
CA ALA A 8 25.64 18.57 23.72
C ALA A 8 24.79 18.84 22.46
N VAL A 9 25.01 19.99 21.81
CA VAL A 9 24.35 20.34 20.55
C VAL A 9 24.77 19.39 19.43
N ALA A 10 26.07 19.12 19.28
CA ALA A 10 26.56 18.18 18.28
C ALA A 10 26.03 16.75 18.50
N SER A 11 25.95 16.28 19.75
CA SER A 11 25.40 14.96 20.08
C SER A 11 23.90 14.87 19.83
N ALA A 12 23.14 15.95 20.06
CA ALA A 12 21.71 15.99 19.80
C ALA A 12 21.41 15.95 18.29
N VAL A 13 22.21 16.66 17.48
CA VAL A 13 22.10 16.63 16.01
C VAL A 13 22.44 15.25 15.45
N LEU A 14 23.49 14.61 15.98
CA LEU A 14 23.88 13.25 15.57
C LEU A 14 22.82 12.20 15.95
N ALA A 15 22.22 12.30 17.14
CA ALA A 15 21.16 11.42 17.60
C ALA A 15 19.86 11.56 16.77
N ALA A 16 19.54 12.78 16.32
CA ALA A 16 18.42 13.02 15.41
C ALA A 16 18.68 12.45 14.00
N ALA A 17 19.94 12.51 13.53
CA ALA A 17 20.35 11.97 12.23
C ALA A 17 20.44 10.44 12.19
N SER A 18 20.60 9.77 13.34
CA SER A 18 20.75 8.30 13.42
C SER A 18 19.45 7.49 13.35
N SER A 19 18.32 8.10 13.01
CA SER A 19 17.06 7.38 12.75
C SER A 19 17.12 6.73 11.35
N ALA A 20 17.84 5.60 11.26
CA ALA A 20 17.81 4.73 10.10
C ALA A 20 16.55 3.87 10.16
N ASN A 21 15.49 4.30 9.47
CA ASN A 21 14.35 3.42 9.22
C ASN A 21 14.57 2.73 7.87
N ALA A 22 14.34 1.41 7.83
CA ALA A 22 14.28 0.61 6.60
C ALA A 22 12.99 0.92 5.80
N GLY A 23 12.79 2.20 5.51
CA GLY A 23 11.63 2.82 4.90
C GLY A 23 11.87 4.32 4.87
N ILE A 24 11.59 4.97 3.74
CA ILE A 24 11.81 6.40 3.53
C ILE A 24 11.06 7.19 4.63
N MET A 25 11.78 7.69 5.64
CA MET A 25 11.23 8.65 6.59
C MET A 25 11.26 10.03 5.94
N ILE A 26 10.09 10.64 5.79
CA ILE A 26 10.02 12.06 5.42
C ILE A 26 9.52 12.82 6.67
N PRO A 27 10.28 13.81 7.17
CA PRO A 27 10.00 14.52 8.42
C PRO A 27 8.72 15.41 8.37
N ALA A 28 8.35 15.98 9.52
CA ALA A 28 7.03 16.54 9.82
C ALA A 28 6.64 17.85 9.09
N GLY A 29 5.34 17.92 8.74
CA GLY A 29 4.58 19.00 8.10
C GLY A 29 3.20 18.45 7.71
N ASP A 30 2.26 19.26 7.21
CA ASP A 30 1.01 18.71 6.64
C ASP A 30 1.31 17.94 5.34
N TRP A 31 0.84 16.70 5.27
CA TRP A 31 1.01 15.85 4.10
C TRP A 31 -0.20 15.96 3.18
N THR A 32 0.06 16.22 1.90
CA THR A 32 -0.92 15.93 0.85
C THR A 32 -0.54 14.61 0.19
N LEU A 33 -1.39 13.59 0.33
CA LEU A 33 -1.23 12.28 -0.28
C LEU A 33 -2.23 12.13 -1.41
N ASP A 34 -1.72 11.90 -2.62
CA ASP A 34 -2.50 11.53 -3.80
C ASP A 34 -2.37 10.02 -4.02
N ILE A 35 -3.50 9.31 -4.00
CA ILE A 35 -3.59 7.89 -4.27
C ILE A 35 -4.50 7.71 -5.47
N GLY A 36 -3.95 7.19 -6.55
CA GLY A 36 -4.66 7.01 -7.81
C GLY A 36 -4.33 5.68 -8.45
N GLY A 37 -5.23 5.17 -9.27
CA GLY A 37 -5.04 3.92 -10.00
C GLY A 37 -6.32 3.49 -10.70
N VAL A 38 -6.19 2.55 -11.64
CA VAL A 38 -7.32 1.92 -12.31
C VAL A 38 -7.55 0.56 -11.67
N VAL A 39 -8.68 0.41 -10.98
CA VAL A 39 -9.13 -0.85 -10.40
C VAL A 39 -10.21 -1.45 -11.30
N ASN A 40 -9.93 -2.61 -11.87
CA ASN A 40 -10.90 -3.37 -12.65
C ASN A 40 -11.42 -4.54 -11.82
N ALA A 41 -12.73 -4.71 -11.78
CA ALA A 41 -13.40 -5.86 -11.20
C ALA A 41 -14.22 -6.55 -12.28
N TYR A 42 -14.03 -7.85 -12.43
CA TYR A 42 -14.78 -8.70 -13.35
C TYR A 42 -15.63 -9.64 -12.53
N TYR A 43 -16.90 -9.73 -12.91
CA TYR A 43 -17.83 -10.71 -12.39
C TYR A 43 -18.06 -11.78 -13.45
N THR A 44 -17.78 -13.02 -13.10
CA THR A 44 -18.02 -14.18 -13.95
C THR A 44 -19.08 -15.05 -13.30
N HIS A 45 -20.16 -15.32 -14.04
CA HIS A 45 -21.17 -16.30 -13.71
C HIS A 45 -21.03 -17.47 -14.68
N THR A 46 -20.71 -18.65 -14.15
CA THR A 46 -20.61 -19.87 -14.94
C THR A 46 -21.77 -20.78 -14.55
N SER A 47 -22.64 -21.14 -15.49
CA SER A 47 -23.70 -22.13 -15.29
C SER A 47 -23.28 -23.46 -15.90
N PHE A 48 -23.54 -24.55 -15.19
CA PHE A 48 -23.29 -25.91 -15.65
C PHE A 48 -24.61 -26.58 -16.02
N SER A 49 -24.59 -27.47 -17.01
CA SER A 49 -25.75 -28.25 -17.43
C SER A 49 -25.32 -29.68 -17.75
N GLY A 50 -26.10 -30.66 -17.32
CA GLY A 50 -25.78 -32.09 -17.47
C GLY A 50 -25.57 -32.78 -16.12
N ASP A 51 -25.41 -34.11 -16.16
CA ASP A 51 -25.31 -34.96 -14.97
C ASP A 51 -23.83 -35.23 -14.60
N ASP A 52 -23.01 -34.17 -14.54
CA ASP A 52 -21.62 -34.29 -14.12
C ASP A 52 -21.48 -33.84 -12.67
N ALA A 53 -21.32 -34.81 -11.77
CA ALA A 53 -21.16 -34.58 -10.32
C ALA A 53 -19.90 -33.77 -9.96
N ALA A 54 -18.97 -33.56 -10.90
CA ALA A 54 -17.79 -32.71 -10.71
C ALA A 54 -17.94 -31.30 -11.31
N ALA A 55 -19.06 -31.01 -11.99
CA ALA A 55 -19.32 -29.71 -12.61
C ALA A 55 -19.73 -28.67 -11.55
N GLY A 56 -18.73 -28.01 -10.99
CA GLY A 56 -18.87 -26.96 -9.99
C GLY A 56 -17.66 -27.00 -9.06
N GLU A 57 -17.18 -25.84 -8.64
CA GLU A 57 -15.95 -25.69 -7.83
C GLU A 57 -15.98 -26.55 -6.54
N TYR A 58 -17.15 -27.05 -6.13
CA TYR A 58 -17.36 -27.93 -4.97
C TYR A 58 -18.37 -29.09 -5.20
N ALA A 59 -18.49 -29.62 -6.42
CA ALA A 59 -19.21 -30.87 -6.72
C ALA A 59 -20.74 -30.93 -6.43
N ASN A 60 -21.43 -29.80 -6.18
CA ASN A 60 -22.89 -29.77 -5.92
C ASN A 60 -23.57 -28.42 -6.30
N GLY A 61 -23.17 -27.76 -7.38
CA GLY A 61 -23.76 -26.46 -7.74
C GLY A 61 -23.92 -26.25 -9.24
N ASP A 62 -25.15 -25.97 -9.68
CA ASP A 62 -25.50 -25.66 -11.08
C ASP A 62 -24.88 -24.35 -11.59
N SER A 63 -24.28 -23.55 -10.70
CA SER A 63 -23.56 -22.35 -11.08
C SER A 63 -22.44 -21.98 -10.10
N VAL A 64 -21.41 -21.32 -10.62
CA VAL A 64 -20.30 -20.75 -9.86
C VAL A 64 -20.21 -19.25 -10.15
N ASN A 65 -20.13 -18.46 -9.08
CA ASN A 65 -19.93 -17.02 -9.12
C ASN A 65 -18.51 -16.69 -8.69
N ASN A 66 -17.78 -15.97 -9.53
CA ASN A 66 -16.42 -15.55 -9.22
C ASN A 66 -16.27 -14.04 -9.44
N ILE A 67 -15.69 -13.35 -8.47
CA ILE A 67 -15.28 -11.96 -8.59
C ILE A 67 -13.76 -11.95 -8.63
N THR A 68 -13.20 -11.62 -9.79
CA THR A 68 -11.75 -11.47 -9.94
C THR A 68 -11.42 -10.03 -10.26
N THR A 69 -10.35 -9.54 -9.65
CA THR A 69 -9.60 -8.45 -10.25
C THR A 69 -8.76 -9.08 -11.34
N GLY A 70 -8.66 -8.48 -12.53
CA GLY A 70 -7.84 -9.05 -13.63
C GLY A 70 -6.35 -9.07 -13.28
N LEU A 71 -5.48 -8.69 -14.21
CA LEU A 71 -4.12 -8.33 -13.81
C LEU A 71 -4.23 -7.16 -12.80
N LEU A 72 -3.79 -7.39 -11.56
CA LEU A 72 -3.74 -6.43 -10.44
C LEU A 72 -3.30 -5.03 -10.91
N PRO A 73 -3.73 -3.95 -10.23
CA PRO A 73 -4.03 -2.64 -10.83
C PRO A 73 -3.13 -2.32 -12.01
N ASN A 74 -3.71 -2.03 -13.17
CA ASN A 74 -2.93 -1.73 -14.39
C ASN A 74 -1.83 -0.69 -14.08
N TYR A 75 -2.09 0.21 -13.13
CA TYR A 75 -1.08 0.80 -12.25
C TYR A 75 -1.70 1.24 -10.91
N LEU A 76 -0.86 1.35 -9.87
CA LEU A 76 -1.14 2.06 -8.61
C LEU A 76 -0.09 3.15 -8.44
N SER A 77 -0.52 4.41 -8.30
CA SER A 77 0.35 5.54 -8.03
C SER A 77 0.07 6.11 -6.65
N VAL A 78 1.14 6.30 -5.88
CA VAL A 78 1.12 6.97 -4.58
C VAL A 78 2.11 8.12 -4.67
N SER A 79 1.63 9.35 -4.51
CA SER A 79 2.47 10.55 -4.52
C SER A 79 2.18 11.39 -3.28
N GLY A 80 3.23 11.76 -2.57
CA GLY A 80 3.14 12.58 -1.37
C GLY A 80 4.02 13.81 -1.51
N LYS A 81 3.48 14.97 -1.11
CA LYS A 81 4.31 16.16 -0.85
C LYS A 81 4.14 16.61 0.59
N THR A 82 5.23 17.02 1.21
CA THR A 82 5.25 17.63 2.54
C THR A 82 6.09 18.90 2.50
N ARG A 83 5.72 19.90 3.31
CA ARG A 83 6.52 21.12 3.50
C ARG A 83 7.16 21.05 4.88
N GLN A 84 8.49 21.05 4.90
CA GLN A 84 9.25 21.36 6.11
C GLN A 84 9.18 22.88 6.32
N ASN A 85 8.84 23.32 7.52
CA ASN A 85 8.95 24.72 7.96
C ASN A 85 7.91 25.69 7.34
N ASP A 86 6.93 26.13 8.14
CA ASP A 86 6.66 27.58 8.20
C ASP A 86 7.78 28.21 9.04
#